data_AF-A0A821GNC2-F1
#
_entry.id   AF-A0A821GNC2-F1
#
_cell.length_a   1.000
_cell.length_b   1.000
_cell.length_c   1.000
_cell.angle_alpha   90.00
_cell.angle_beta   90.00
_cell.angle_gamma   90.00
#
_symmetry.space_group_name_H-M   'P 1'
#
loop_
_entity.id
_entity.type
_entity.pdbx_description
1 polymer ?
#
loop_
_entity_poly.entity_id
_entity_poly.type
_entity_poly.pdbx_seq_one_letter_code
_entity_poly.pdbx_strand_id
1 'polypeptide(L)'
;MEIAKLRAARRLWANLMKKNFSPKKAQSMMLRCHCQTSGWSLTAQDPYNNIIRTTLEALSAVFGGTQSLHTNSFDEALALPSVQSARIARNTQIILQEETGIPKIIDPWGGSYMMESLTDELYTKAEELINEVEQMGGMAKAIIAGVPKLRIEECAAKRQAMIDDGKETIVGVNKYKLEKEDLIQVLQIDNQQVRQQQIDKIKKIKQQRNQSKVDECLENLREIARDKSGSGNLLEAGIKAARARCTLGEISQALEDIFCRHVAESRLVSGAYKQTFNDGKNNDELKQVTDRVEKFLKIDGRRPRILVAKVGQDGHDRGAKVIASAFSDLGFDVDIGPLFATPSEVALQAIDADVHVVGVSTLGAGHKSLVPELIKKLNEMGRRDIVITVGGVIPPQDYQQLYDQGVKLIFGPGTRIPEAALQILDHIEKTFTSSSKSK
;
A
#
# COMPACT_ATOMS: atom_id res chain seq x y z
N MET A 1 14.66 -14.38 11.76
CA MET A 1 13.40 -13.75 12.19
C MET A 1 12.18 -14.47 11.65
N GLU A 2 11.97 -14.54 10.33
CA GLU A 2 10.73 -15.10 9.74
C GLU A 2 10.45 -16.57 10.06
N ILE A 3 11.49 -17.42 10.08
CA ILE A 3 11.37 -18.83 10.51
C ILE A 3 10.82 -18.91 11.95
N ALA A 4 11.46 -18.17 12.88
CA ALA A 4 11.05 -18.09 14.27
C ALA A 4 9.63 -17.52 14.43
N LYS A 5 9.23 -16.52 13.62
CA LYS A 5 7.87 -15.94 13.63
C LYS A 5 6.80 -17.01 13.40
N LEU A 6 6.98 -17.86 12.38
CA LEU A 6 6.01 -18.91 12.06
C LEU A 6 5.95 -19.99 13.15
N ARG A 7 7.09 -20.37 13.73
CA ARG A 7 7.18 -21.31 14.85
C ARG A 7 6.49 -20.75 16.11
N ALA A 8 6.82 -19.52 16.49
CA ALA A 8 6.27 -18.81 17.64
C ALA A 8 4.75 -18.62 17.51
N ALA A 9 4.26 -18.21 16.32
CA ALA A 9 2.86 -17.98 16.07
C ALA A 9 2.00 -19.24 16.26
N ARG A 10 2.48 -20.42 15.81
CA ARG A 10 1.77 -21.70 16.05
C ARG A 10 1.63 -22.01 17.54
N ARG A 11 2.72 -21.83 18.31
CA ARG A 11 2.72 -22.05 19.75
C ARG A 11 1.80 -21.06 20.47
N LEU A 12 1.87 -19.79 20.12
CA LEU A 12 1.04 -18.72 20.68
C LEU A 12 -0.44 -18.96 20.40
N TRP A 13 -0.79 -19.29 19.15
CA TRP A 13 -2.16 -19.62 18.78
C TRP A 13 -2.70 -20.82 19.57
N ALA A 14 -1.94 -21.91 19.65
CA ALA A 14 -2.36 -23.09 20.40
C ALA A 14 -2.60 -22.78 21.89
N ASN A 15 -1.72 -22.00 22.51
CA ASN A 15 -1.84 -21.57 23.90
C ASN A 15 -3.07 -20.68 24.13
N LEU A 16 -3.29 -19.69 23.26
CA LEU A 16 -4.45 -18.79 23.34
C LEU A 16 -5.76 -19.55 23.13
N MET A 17 -5.81 -20.47 22.15
CA MET A 17 -6.98 -21.30 21.91
C MET A 17 -7.31 -22.19 23.12
N LYS A 18 -6.30 -22.81 23.71
CA LYS A 18 -6.46 -23.64 24.90
C LYS A 18 -6.94 -22.82 26.10
N LYS A 19 -6.29 -21.69 26.38
CA LYS A 19 -6.58 -20.80 27.51
C LYS A 19 -8.00 -20.21 27.42
N ASN A 20 -8.39 -19.72 26.25
CA ASN A 20 -9.60 -18.89 26.11
C ASN A 20 -10.85 -19.70 25.72
N PHE A 21 -10.69 -20.89 25.10
CA PHE A 21 -11.83 -21.61 24.51
C PHE A 21 -11.93 -23.10 24.86
N SER A 22 -10.92 -23.70 25.51
CA SER A 22 -10.93 -25.12 25.93
C SER A 22 -11.48 -26.10 24.87
N PRO A 23 -10.93 -26.12 23.64
CA PRO A 23 -11.50 -26.89 22.54
C PRO A 23 -11.40 -28.40 22.77
N LYS A 24 -12.43 -29.15 22.36
CA LYS A 24 -12.47 -30.63 22.46
C LYS A 24 -11.64 -31.35 21.40
N LYS A 25 -11.39 -30.72 20.25
CA LYS A 25 -10.65 -31.29 19.12
C LYS A 25 -9.27 -30.64 19.01
N ALA A 26 -8.21 -31.45 18.92
CA ALA A 26 -6.84 -30.94 18.80
C ALA A 26 -6.64 -30.04 17.56
N GLN A 27 -7.36 -30.32 16.47
CA GLN A 27 -7.31 -29.55 15.23
C GLN A 27 -7.75 -28.09 15.38
N SER A 28 -8.52 -27.76 16.44
CA SER A 28 -8.91 -26.39 16.76
C SER A 28 -7.74 -25.53 17.25
N MET A 29 -6.65 -26.15 17.71
CA MET A 29 -5.43 -25.45 18.14
C MET A 29 -4.38 -25.34 17.02
N MET A 30 -4.64 -25.89 15.83
CA MET A 30 -3.72 -25.82 14.70
C MET A 30 -3.84 -24.47 13.98
N LEU A 31 -2.74 -23.71 13.95
CA LEU A 31 -2.60 -22.57 13.05
C LEU A 31 -2.06 -23.06 11.70
N ARG A 32 -2.91 -23.02 10.66
CA ARG A 32 -2.54 -23.32 9.28
C ARG A 32 -2.33 -22.00 8.53
N CYS A 33 -1.16 -21.80 7.93
CA CYS A 33 -0.82 -20.53 7.29
C CYS A 33 -0.54 -20.65 5.79
N HIS A 34 -0.97 -19.62 5.08
CA HIS A 34 -0.42 -19.24 3.79
C HIS A 34 0.70 -18.23 4.04
N CYS A 35 1.77 -18.30 3.25
CA CYS A 35 2.83 -17.30 3.23
C CYS A 35 2.93 -16.71 1.83
N GLN A 36 3.17 -15.40 1.76
CA GLN A 36 3.56 -14.71 0.53
C GLN A 36 4.90 -14.03 0.80
N THR A 37 5.83 -14.13 -0.16
CA THR A 37 7.08 -13.36 -0.15
C THR A 37 6.77 -11.85 -0.13
N SER A 38 7.66 -11.01 0.37
CA SER A 38 7.31 -9.60 0.57
C SER A 38 7.32 -8.86 -0.76
N GLY A 39 6.17 -8.33 -1.22
CA GLY A 39 6.15 -7.49 -2.42
C GLY A 39 6.96 -6.20 -2.24
N TRP A 40 6.99 -5.66 -1.01
CA TRP A 40 7.71 -4.43 -0.69
C TRP A 40 9.24 -4.60 -0.66
N SER A 41 9.78 -5.81 -0.43
CA SER A 41 11.23 -6.03 -0.47
C SER A 41 11.79 -6.02 -1.90
N LEU A 42 10.92 -6.11 -2.91
CA LEU A 42 11.30 -6.14 -4.30
C LEU A 42 11.54 -4.73 -4.84
N THR A 43 12.58 -4.59 -5.66
CA THR A 43 13.07 -3.30 -6.15
C THR A 43 12.69 -3.10 -7.60
N ALA A 44 12.43 -1.85 -7.99
CA ALA A 44 12.23 -1.47 -9.39
C ALA A 44 13.57 -1.44 -10.15
N GLN A 45 14.63 -1.03 -9.45
CA GLN A 45 16.02 -1.01 -9.89
C GLN A 45 16.64 -2.40 -9.80
N ASP A 46 17.50 -2.72 -10.77
CA ASP A 46 18.18 -4.03 -10.92
C ASP A 46 17.30 -5.21 -10.47
N PRO A 47 16.12 -5.40 -11.10
CA PRO A 47 15.07 -6.24 -10.54
C PRO A 47 15.37 -7.74 -10.67
N TYR A 48 16.41 -8.18 -11.38
CA TYR A 48 16.83 -9.58 -11.35
C TYR A 48 17.33 -10.00 -9.95
N ASN A 49 17.81 -9.06 -9.13
CA ASN A 49 18.09 -9.30 -7.72
C ASN A 49 16.85 -9.79 -6.95
N ASN A 50 15.64 -9.47 -7.41
CA ASN A 50 14.39 -9.91 -6.79
C ASN A 50 14.19 -11.42 -6.88
N ILE A 51 14.81 -12.11 -7.84
CA ILE A 51 14.82 -13.58 -7.91
C ILE A 51 15.51 -14.14 -6.66
N ILE A 52 16.67 -13.57 -6.31
CA ILE A 52 17.47 -13.98 -5.15
C ILE A 52 16.70 -13.68 -3.86
N ARG A 53 16.15 -12.46 -3.73
CA ARG A 53 15.35 -12.04 -2.57
C ARG A 53 14.16 -13.00 -2.36
N THR A 54 13.38 -13.22 -3.40
CA THR A 54 12.21 -14.10 -3.37
C THR A 54 12.59 -15.54 -3.04
N THR A 55 13.73 -16.04 -3.53
CA THR A 55 14.26 -17.37 -3.18
C THR A 55 14.55 -17.50 -1.69
N LEU A 56 15.22 -16.51 -1.09
CA LEU A 56 15.55 -16.50 0.34
C LEU A 56 14.29 -16.35 1.23
N GLU A 57 13.33 -15.56 0.78
CA GLU A 57 12.04 -15.40 1.47
C GLU A 57 11.20 -16.68 1.39
N ALA A 58 11.14 -17.32 0.22
CA ALA A 58 10.50 -18.61 0.02
C ALA A 58 11.11 -19.68 0.93
N LEU A 59 12.45 -19.73 0.99
CA LEU A 59 13.20 -20.62 1.86
C LEU A 59 12.83 -20.40 3.34
N SER A 60 12.71 -19.14 3.77
CA SER A 60 12.28 -18.80 5.14
C SER A 60 10.86 -19.28 5.44
N ALA A 61 9.93 -19.17 4.49
CA ALA A 61 8.57 -19.67 4.63
C ALA A 61 8.51 -21.20 4.69
N VAL A 62 9.32 -21.89 3.87
CA VAL A 62 9.44 -23.36 3.86
C VAL A 62 10.01 -23.86 5.19
N PHE A 63 11.15 -23.32 5.64
CA PHE A 63 11.73 -23.69 6.93
C PHE A 63 10.82 -23.35 8.11
N GLY A 64 10.04 -22.29 8.01
CA GLY A 64 9.03 -21.95 9.01
C GLY A 64 7.80 -22.87 9.00
N GLY A 65 7.67 -23.80 8.06
CA GLY A 65 6.60 -24.80 8.00
C GLY A 65 5.26 -24.25 7.50
N THR A 66 5.28 -23.44 6.43
CA THR A 66 4.05 -22.96 5.76
C THR A 66 3.25 -24.09 5.10
N GLN A 67 1.92 -23.94 4.96
CA GLN A 67 1.06 -24.94 4.29
C GLN A 67 0.83 -24.61 2.81
N SER A 68 0.98 -23.34 2.42
CA SER A 68 1.00 -22.90 1.02
C SER A 68 1.88 -21.67 0.88
N LEU A 69 2.40 -21.43 -0.33
CA LEU A 69 3.35 -20.37 -0.58
C LEU A 69 3.05 -19.65 -1.90
N HIS A 70 3.05 -18.32 -1.84
CA HIS A 70 3.11 -17.44 -3.01
C HIS A 70 4.51 -16.82 -3.07
N THR A 71 5.18 -17.01 -4.20
CA THR A 71 6.45 -16.36 -4.56
C THR A 71 6.17 -15.26 -5.58
N ASN A 72 6.54 -14.03 -5.27
CA ASN A 72 6.33 -12.89 -6.15
C ASN A 72 7.22 -12.99 -7.39
N SER A 73 6.84 -12.26 -8.43
CA SER A 73 7.64 -12.19 -9.65
C SER A 73 8.68 -11.08 -9.56
N PHE A 74 9.78 -11.20 -10.30
CA PHE A 74 10.89 -10.26 -10.18
C PHE A 74 10.54 -8.84 -10.65
N ASP A 75 9.46 -8.68 -11.44
CA ASP A 75 8.94 -7.43 -12.00
C ASP A 75 7.80 -6.79 -11.17
N GLU A 76 7.50 -7.31 -9.98
CA GLU A 76 6.40 -6.87 -9.09
C GLU A 76 6.42 -5.37 -8.77
N ALA A 77 7.61 -4.78 -8.60
CA ALA A 77 7.78 -3.37 -8.27
C ALA A 77 7.50 -2.43 -9.46
N LEU A 78 7.26 -2.98 -10.65
CA LEU A 78 7.03 -2.25 -11.90
C LEU A 78 5.63 -2.49 -12.46
N ALA A 79 5.15 -3.74 -12.46
CA ALA A 79 3.86 -4.11 -13.03
C ALA A 79 3.41 -5.50 -12.55
N LEU A 80 2.29 -5.95 -13.12
CA LEU A 80 1.85 -7.34 -12.98
C LEU A 80 2.81 -8.32 -13.68
N PRO A 81 2.89 -9.57 -13.19
CA PRO A 81 3.80 -10.56 -13.74
C PRO A 81 3.64 -10.81 -15.25
N SER A 82 4.75 -10.80 -15.96
CA SER A 82 4.86 -11.39 -17.30
C SER A 82 4.83 -12.93 -17.25
N VAL A 83 4.67 -13.58 -18.41
CA VAL A 83 4.75 -15.04 -18.51
C VAL A 83 6.11 -15.57 -18.04
N GLN A 84 7.19 -14.84 -18.37
CA GLN A 84 8.55 -15.21 -17.97
C GLN A 84 8.76 -15.06 -16.48
N SER A 85 8.37 -13.92 -15.90
CA SER A 85 8.58 -13.66 -14.48
C SER A 85 7.73 -14.57 -13.59
N ALA A 86 6.48 -14.84 -13.97
CA ALA A 86 5.61 -15.81 -13.31
C ALA A 86 6.16 -17.25 -13.38
N ARG A 87 6.77 -17.65 -14.51
CA ARG A 87 7.45 -18.94 -14.64
C ARG A 87 8.61 -19.06 -13.67
N ILE A 88 9.45 -18.02 -13.57
CA ILE A 88 10.58 -17.99 -12.63
C ILE A 88 10.07 -18.11 -11.20
N ALA A 89 9.09 -17.29 -10.81
CA ALA A 89 8.51 -17.30 -9.48
C ALA A 89 7.99 -18.70 -9.09
N ARG A 90 7.19 -19.34 -9.96
CA ARG A 90 6.72 -20.72 -9.73
C ARG A 90 7.87 -21.71 -9.64
N ASN A 91 8.84 -21.63 -10.56
CA ASN A 91 9.96 -22.55 -10.59
C ASN A 91 10.87 -22.42 -9.37
N THR A 92 10.96 -21.25 -8.72
CA THR A 92 11.61 -21.10 -7.42
C THR A 92 11.05 -22.10 -6.41
N GLN A 93 9.72 -22.23 -6.33
CA GLN A 93 9.10 -23.21 -5.43
C GLN A 93 9.35 -24.66 -5.86
N ILE A 94 9.29 -24.95 -7.16
CA ILE A 94 9.52 -26.31 -7.69
C ILE A 94 10.96 -26.76 -7.41
N ILE A 95 11.95 -25.89 -7.62
CA ILE A 95 13.36 -26.19 -7.32
C ILE A 95 13.54 -26.45 -5.82
N LEU A 96 12.94 -25.62 -4.95
CA LEU A 96 12.94 -25.86 -3.51
C LEU A 96 12.35 -27.23 -3.15
N GLN A 97 11.31 -27.68 -3.86
CA GLN A 97 10.66 -28.97 -3.62
C GLN A 97 11.50 -30.16 -4.11
N GLU A 98 11.95 -30.10 -5.36
CA GLU A 98 12.43 -31.28 -6.10
C GLU A 98 13.96 -31.43 -6.05
N GLU A 99 14.71 -30.33 -5.93
CA GLU A 99 16.18 -30.34 -6.09
C GLU A 99 16.94 -30.16 -4.78
N THR A 100 16.41 -29.38 -3.83
CA THR A 100 17.18 -29.00 -2.63
C THR A 100 17.23 -30.07 -1.55
N GLY A 101 16.31 -31.04 -1.57
CA GLY A 101 16.15 -32.03 -0.50
C GLY A 101 15.59 -31.47 0.83
N ILE A 102 15.37 -30.17 0.95
CA ILE A 102 14.85 -29.50 2.15
C ILE A 102 13.54 -30.14 2.67
N PRO A 103 12.56 -30.50 1.82
CA PRO A 103 11.29 -31.06 2.31
C PRO A 103 11.41 -32.43 2.99
N LYS A 104 12.58 -33.08 2.98
CA LYS A 104 12.77 -34.43 3.51
C LYS A 104 12.88 -34.49 5.05
N ILE A 105 13.08 -33.36 5.72
CA ILE A 105 13.24 -33.27 7.18
C ILE A 105 12.19 -32.32 7.76
N ILE A 106 11.46 -32.77 8.78
CA ILE A 106 10.47 -31.98 9.50
C ILE A 106 11.19 -31.01 10.44
N ASP A 107 10.86 -29.72 10.35
CA ASP A 107 11.44 -28.63 11.16
C ASP A 107 12.97 -28.77 11.32
N PRO A 108 13.76 -28.65 10.23
CA PRO A 108 15.20 -28.93 10.26
C PRO A 108 16.00 -27.98 11.17
N TRP A 109 15.39 -26.89 11.65
CA TRP A 109 15.99 -25.97 12.62
C TRP A 109 15.69 -26.35 14.08
N GLY A 110 14.89 -27.39 14.33
CA GLY A 110 14.56 -27.87 15.66
C GLY A 110 15.81 -28.20 16.48
N GLY A 111 15.91 -27.60 17.66
CA GLY A 111 17.07 -27.74 18.55
C GLY A 111 18.25 -26.80 18.25
N SER A 112 18.18 -25.98 17.19
CA SER A 112 19.16 -24.91 16.99
C SER A 112 19.07 -23.88 18.11
N TYR A 113 20.13 -23.71 18.90
CA TYR A 113 20.14 -22.79 20.05
C TYR A 113 19.64 -21.39 19.70
N MET A 114 20.15 -20.81 18.62
CA MET A 114 19.72 -19.48 18.16
C MET A 114 18.26 -19.46 17.73
N MET A 115 17.81 -20.47 16.97
CA MET A 115 16.44 -20.47 16.45
C MET A 115 15.41 -20.66 17.57
N GLU A 116 15.69 -21.51 18.56
CA GLU A 116 14.80 -21.68 19.71
C GLU A 116 14.73 -20.43 20.56
N SER A 117 15.87 -19.83 20.92
CA SER A 117 15.88 -18.57 21.69
C SER A 117 15.14 -17.44 20.97
N LEU A 118 15.35 -17.28 19.66
CA LEU A 118 14.65 -16.26 18.89
C LEU A 118 13.14 -16.55 18.77
N THR A 119 12.75 -17.82 18.71
CA THR A 119 11.33 -18.24 18.72
C THR A 119 10.67 -17.90 20.05
N ASP A 120 11.39 -18.08 21.17
CA ASP A 120 10.93 -17.71 22.50
C ASP A 120 10.79 -16.20 22.68
N GLU A 121 11.79 -15.42 22.26
CA GLU A 121 11.75 -13.96 22.33
C GLU A 121 10.56 -13.38 21.55
N LEU A 122 10.34 -13.86 20.32
CA LEU A 122 9.20 -13.45 19.50
C LEU A 122 7.86 -13.83 20.12
N TYR A 123 7.77 -15.03 20.71
CA TYR A 123 6.56 -15.46 21.42
C TYR A 123 6.23 -14.48 22.55
N THR A 124 7.21 -14.16 23.41
CA THR A 124 7.01 -13.26 24.56
C THR A 124 6.61 -11.86 24.11
N LYS A 125 7.31 -11.29 23.13
CA LYS A 125 7.00 -9.95 22.60
C LYS A 125 5.62 -9.89 21.94
N ALA A 126 5.22 -10.93 21.21
CA ALA A 126 3.90 -11.00 20.62
C ALA A 126 2.80 -11.17 21.69
N GLU A 127 3.05 -11.98 22.73
CA GLU A 127 2.11 -12.17 23.85
C GLU A 127 1.89 -10.88 24.64
N GLU A 128 2.94 -10.09 24.89
CA GLU A 128 2.84 -8.75 25.50
C GLU A 128 1.86 -7.84 24.72
N LEU A 129 2.03 -7.76 23.40
CA LEU A 129 1.17 -6.95 22.53
C LEU A 129 -0.27 -7.47 22.46
N ILE A 130 -0.47 -8.79 22.45
CA ILE A 130 -1.82 -9.38 22.49
C ILE A 130 -2.50 -9.02 23.81
N ASN A 131 -1.81 -9.13 24.94
CA ASN A 131 -2.38 -8.78 26.24
C ASN A 131 -2.75 -7.29 26.32
N GLU A 132 -1.94 -6.40 25.74
CA GLU A 132 -2.29 -4.97 25.62
C GLU A 132 -3.60 -4.78 24.82
N VAL A 133 -3.74 -5.45 23.67
CA VAL A 133 -4.96 -5.39 22.85
C VAL A 133 -6.17 -5.97 23.58
N GLU A 134 -6.01 -7.06 24.33
CA GLU A 134 -7.08 -7.64 25.14
C GLU A 134 -7.52 -6.68 26.26
N GLN A 135 -6.58 -5.95 26.90
CA GLN A 135 -6.90 -4.91 27.89
C GLN A 135 -7.68 -3.73 27.28
N MET A 136 -7.47 -3.42 26.00
CA MET A 136 -8.26 -2.44 25.26
C MET A 136 -9.68 -2.95 24.88
N GLY A 137 -10.01 -4.19 25.26
CA GLY A 137 -11.28 -4.83 24.94
C GLY A 137 -11.31 -5.49 23.56
N GLY A 138 -10.14 -5.93 23.07
CA GLY A 138 -9.97 -6.72 21.86
C GLY A 138 -9.64 -5.91 20.61
N MET A 139 -9.20 -6.62 19.56
CA MET A 139 -8.66 -6.01 18.35
C MET A 139 -9.66 -5.10 17.61
N ALA A 140 -10.95 -5.40 17.65
CA ALA A 140 -11.97 -4.55 17.02
C ALA A 140 -12.00 -3.13 17.61
N LYS A 141 -11.95 -3.00 18.94
CA LYS A 141 -11.88 -1.70 19.61
C LYS A 141 -10.55 -1.01 19.35
N ALA A 142 -9.45 -1.75 19.36
CA ALA A 142 -8.12 -1.21 19.06
C ALA A 142 -8.03 -0.63 17.64
N ILE A 143 -8.63 -1.30 16.65
CA ILE A 143 -8.70 -0.83 15.25
C ILE A 143 -9.53 0.46 15.16
N ILE A 144 -10.71 0.52 15.79
CA ILE A 144 -11.54 1.74 15.82
C ILE A 144 -10.78 2.90 16.48
N ALA A 145 -10.01 2.63 17.53
CA ALA A 145 -9.17 3.63 18.18
C ALA A 145 -7.95 4.08 17.34
N GLY A 146 -7.64 3.38 16.24
CA GLY A 146 -6.56 3.69 15.30
C GLY A 146 -5.15 3.28 15.75
N VAL A 147 -5.02 2.61 16.91
CA VAL A 147 -3.71 2.30 17.53
C VAL A 147 -2.84 1.37 16.66
N PRO A 148 -3.35 0.24 16.11
CA PRO A 148 -2.54 -0.65 15.30
C PRO A 148 -2.00 0.02 14.04
N LYS A 149 -2.85 0.80 13.34
CA LYS A 149 -2.46 1.51 12.11
C LYS A 149 -1.35 2.52 12.40
N LEU A 150 -1.48 3.31 13.46
CA LEU A 150 -0.47 4.31 13.84
C LEU A 150 0.90 3.68 14.13
N ARG A 151 0.95 2.56 14.88
CA ARG A 151 2.21 1.85 15.17
C ARG A 151 2.86 1.26 13.91
N ILE A 152 2.05 0.75 12.97
CA ILE A 152 2.55 0.24 11.69
C ILE A 152 3.12 1.38 10.85
N GLU A 153 2.44 2.53 10.80
CA GLU A 153 2.91 3.72 10.09
C GLU A 153 4.20 4.27 10.70
N GLU A 154 4.34 4.23 12.03
CA GLU A 154 5.57 4.62 12.72
C GLU A 154 6.74 3.71 12.34
N CYS A 155 6.53 2.39 12.33
CA CYS A 155 7.53 1.43 11.85
C CYS A 155 7.92 1.69 10.38
N ALA A 156 6.96 2.06 9.53
CA ALA A 156 7.22 2.38 8.14
C ALA A 156 8.05 3.66 7.98
N ALA A 157 7.77 4.71 8.76
CA ALA A 157 8.53 5.96 8.76
C ALA A 157 9.96 5.76 9.25
N LYS A 158 10.15 5.02 10.36
CA LYS A 158 11.47 4.64 10.90
C LYS A 158 12.28 3.85 9.86
N ARG A 159 11.66 2.87 9.21
CA ARG A 159 12.32 2.07 8.19
C ARG A 159 12.72 2.89 6.96
N GLN A 160 11.85 3.78 6.50
CA GLN A 160 12.19 4.67 5.38
C GLN A 160 13.38 5.57 5.72
N ALA A 161 13.42 6.15 6.93
CA ALA A 161 14.55 6.94 7.38
C ALA A 161 15.86 6.14 7.38
N MET A 162 15.85 4.88 7.84
CA MET A 162 17.04 4.01 7.81
C MET A 162 17.51 3.70 6.38
N ILE A 163 16.59 3.55 5.43
CA ILE A 163 16.92 3.31 4.01
C ILE A 163 17.48 4.58 3.37
N ASP A 164 16.83 5.71 3.60
CA ASP A 164 17.21 7.00 3.01
C ASP A 164 18.55 7.49 3.57
N ASP A 165 18.86 7.25 4.85
CA ASP A 165 20.17 7.52 5.46
C ASP A 165 21.23 6.45 5.12
N GLY A 166 20.84 5.33 4.50
CA GLY A 166 21.75 4.25 4.10
C GLY A 166 22.19 3.30 5.23
N LYS A 167 21.57 3.38 6.41
CA LYS A 167 21.74 2.40 7.51
C LYS A 167 21.23 1.02 7.10
N GLU A 168 20.06 0.96 6.47
CA GLU A 168 19.51 -0.25 5.88
C GLU A 168 19.91 -0.30 4.39
N THR A 169 20.76 -1.26 4.02
CA THR A 169 21.23 -1.40 2.64
C THR A 169 20.19 -2.12 1.78
N ILE A 170 19.87 -1.52 0.64
CA ILE A 170 19.11 -2.16 -0.45
C ILE A 170 19.98 -2.11 -1.71
N VAL A 171 20.55 -3.27 -2.07
CA VAL A 171 21.40 -3.47 -3.25
C VAL A 171 20.64 -3.05 -4.53
N GLY A 172 21.27 -2.23 -5.36
CA GLY A 172 20.70 -1.66 -6.58
C GLY A 172 19.92 -0.36 -6.34
N VAL A 173 19.55 -0.03 -5.10
CA VAL A 173 18.71 1.15 -4.80
C VAL A 173 19.49 2.26 -4.10
N ASN A 174 20.04 1.99 -2.91
CA ASN A 174 20.82 2.98 -2.16
C ASN A 174 22.33 2.66 -2.16
N LYS A 175 22.73 1.44 -2.54
CA LYS A 175 24.12 1.02 -2.66
C LYS A 175 24.29 0.06 -3.84
N TYR A 176 25.46 0.10 -4.48
CA TYR A 176 25.77 -0.69 -5.69
C TYR A 176 24.76 -0.41 -6.82
N LYS A 177 24.46 0.88 -7.04
CA LYS A 177 23.52 1.30 -8.08
C LYS A 177 24.15 1.08 -9.46
N LEU A 178 23.33 0.69 -10.43
CA LEU A 178 23.75 0.73 -11.83
C LEU A 178 23.84 2.19 -12.28
N GLU A 179 24.78 2.50 -13.18
CA GLU A 179 24.85 3.82 -13.82
C GLU A 179 23.62 4.06 -14.72
N LYS A 180 23.11 2.98 -15.31
CA LYS A 180 21.93 2.98 -16.19
C LYS A 180 21.14 1.70 -15.97
N GLU A 181 19.83 1.85 -15.74
CA GLU A 181 18.90 0.73 -15.63
C GLU A 181 18.52 0.20 -17.02
N ASP A 182 18.39 -1.12 -17.14
CA ASP A 182 17.85 -1.76 -18.33
C ASP A 182 16.31 -1.64 -18.37
N LEU A 183 15.77 -1.39 -19.55
CA LEU A 183 14.32 -1.39 -19.75
C LEU A 183 13.80 -2.83 -19.78
N ILE A 184 12.96 -3.17 -18.82
CA ILE A 184 12.26 -4.45 -18.79
C ILE A 184 10.88 -4.29 -19.40
N GLN A 185 10.52 -5.24 -20.27
CA GLN A 185 9.18 -5.33 -20.80
C GLN A 185 8.22 -5.70 -19.68
N VAL A 186 7.33 -4.78 -19.34
CA VAL A 186 6.30 -4.97 -18.34
C VAL A 186 4.96 -5.25 -19.00
N LEU A 187 4.10 -6.02 -18.31
CA LEU A 187 2.75 -6.28 -18.80
C LEU A 187 1.93 -4.98 -18.78
N GLN A 188 1.46 -4.56 -19.94
CA GLN A 188 0.52 -3.44 -20.07
C GLN A 188 -0.91 -3.96 -20.20
N ILE A 189 -1.83 -3.38 -19.43
CA ILE A 189 -3.26 -3.66 -19.53
C ILE A 189 -3.94 -2.47 -20.18
N ASP A 190 -4.66 -2.72 -21.28
CA ASP A 190 -5.56 -1.72 -21.87
C ASP A 190 -6.85 -1.64 -21.04
N ASN A 191 -6.85 -0.71 -20.10
CA ASN A 191 -7.99 -0.44 -19.24
C ASN A 191 -9.22 0.07 -20.01
N GLN A 192 -9.05 0.75 -21.16
CA GLN A 192 -10.18 1.24 -21.96
C GLN A 192 -10.91 0.07 -22.61
N GLN A 193 -10.15 -0.84 -23.23
CA GLN A 193 -10.72 -2.04 -23.83
C GLN A 193 -11.43 -2.91 -22.78
N VAL A 194 -10.77 -3.18 -21.64
CA VAL A 194 -11.36 -3.98 -20.56
C VAL A 194 -12.65 -3.33 -20.04
N ARG A 195 -12.64 -2.01 -19.77
CA ARG A 195 -13.82 -1.28 -19.31
C ARG A 195 -14.97 -1.40 -20.30
N GLN A 196 -14.72 -1.20 -21.60
CA GLN A 196 -15.75 -1.28 -22.62
C GLN A 196 -16.37 -2.68 -22.68
N GLN A 197 -15.53 -3.73 -22.69
CA GLN A 197 -15.99 -5.12 -22.68
C GLN A 197 -16.85 -5.44 -21.44
N GLN A 198 -16.48 -4.93 -20.26
CA GLN A 198 -17.26 -5.14 -19.04
C GLN A 198 -18.59 -4.38 -19.05
N ILE A 199 -18.61 -3.14 -19.56
CA ILE A 199 -19.85 -2.38 -19.74
C ILE A 199 -20.81 -3.15 -20.65
N ASP A 200 -20.32 -3.68 -21.77
CA ASP A 200 -21.17 -4.40 -22.72
C ASP A 200 -21.70 -5.72 -22.14
N LYS A 201 -20.89 -6.45 -21.37
CA LYS A 201 -21.33 -7.63 -20.62
C LYS A 201 -22.43 -7.28 -19.62
N ILE A 202 -22.26 -6.21 -18.84
CA ILE A 202 -23.26 -5.77 -17.85
C ILE A 202 -24.56 -5.37 -18.54
N LYS A 203 -24.48 -4.59 -19.63
CA LYS A 203 -25.66 -4.20 -20.43
C LYS A 203 -26.42 -5.43 -20.91
N LYS A 204 -25.72 -6.40 -21.50
CA LYS A 204 -26.31 -7.65 -21.98
C LYS A 204 -27.00 -8.44 -20.85
N ILE A 205 -26.33 -8.60 -19.71
CA ILE A 205 -26.90 -9.31 -18.56
C ILE A 205 -28.15 -8.60 -18.04
N LYS A 206 -28.11 -7.27 -17.91
CA LYS A 206 -29.24 -6.47 -17.42
C LYS A 206 -30.46 -6.52 -18.36
N GLN A 207 -30.23 -6.64 -19.67
CA GLN A 207 -31.31 -6.79 -20.66
C GLN A 207 -31.97 -8.17 -20.64
N GLN A 208 -31.25 -9.23 -20.25
CA GLN A 208 -31.71 -10.62 -20.37
C GLN A 208 -32.24 -11.22 -19.07
N ARG A 209 -32.00 -10.58 -17.93
CA ARG A 209 -32.38 -11.11 -16.61
C ARG A 209 -33.87 -10.89 -16.30
N ASN A 210 -34.42 -11.72 -15.43
CA ASN A 210 -35.75 -11.50 -14.86
C ASN A 210 -35.67 -10.37 -13.81
N GLN A 211 -36.16 -9.18 -14.16
CA GLN A 211 -36.06 -8.00 -13.30
C GLN A 211 -36.87 -8.15 -12.00
N SER A 212 -38.07 -8.74 -12.05
CA SER A 212 -38.87 -8.99 -10.84
C SER A 212 -38.13 -9.89 -9.85
N LYS A 213 -37.40 -10.91 -10.34
CA LYS A 213 -36.63 -11.78 -9.46
C LYS A 213 -35.39 -11.11 -8.88
N VAL A 214 -34.78 -10.19 -9.63
CA VAL A 214 -33.68 -9.35 -9.13
C VAL A 214 -34.18 -8.47 -7.99
N ASP A 215 -35.29 -7.78 -8.19
CA ASP A 215 -35.86 -6.86 -7.21
C ASP A 215 -36.22 -7.60 -5.91
N GLU A 216 -36.86 -8.78 -6.02
CA GLU A 216 -37.15 -9.67 -4.88
C GLU A 216 -35.87 -10.07 -4.13
N CYS A 217 -34.82 -10.47 -4.83
CA CYS A 217 -33.57 -10.89 -4.19
C CYS A 217 -32.85 -9.73 -3.49
N LEU A 218 -32.87 -8.54 -4.08
CA LEU A 218 -32.25 -7.36 -3.49
C LEU A 218 -33.04 -6.86 -2.27
N GLU A 219 -34.37 -6.92 -2.28
CA GLU A 219 -35.15 -6.56 -1.10
C GLU A 219 -34.96 -7.57 0.03
N ASN A 220 -34.93 -8.88 -0.26
CA ASN A 220 -34.62 -9.89 0.75
C ASN A 220 -33.22 -9.66 1.38
N LEU A 221 -32.23 -9.19 0.62
CA LEU A 221 -30.94 -8.79 1.19
C LEU A 221 -31.07 -7.61 2.16
N ARG A 222 -31.89 -6.60 1.82
CA ARG A 222 -32.16 -5.44 2.69
C ARG A 222 -32.91 -5.85 3.95
N GLU A 223 -33.90 -6.72 3.84
CA GLU A 223 -34.67 -7.23 4.98
C GLU A 223 -33.76 -7.96 5.98
N ILE A 224 -32.93 -8.90 5.49
CA ILE A 224 -31.96 -9.61 6.35
C ILE A 224 -30.94 -8.64 6.96
N ALA A 225 -30.49 -7.64 6.20
CA ALA A 225 -29.55 -6.63 6.72
C ALA A 225 -30.17 -5.73 7.80
N ARG A 226 -31.47 -5.43 7.73
CA ARG A 226 -32.20 -4.64 8.74
C ARG A 226 -32.48 -5.43 10.01
N ASP A 227 -32.60 -6.76 9.90
CA ASP A 227 -32.99 -7.61 11.02
C ASP A 227 -31.88 -7.73 12.07
N LYS A 228 -32.12 -7.11 13.23
CA LYS A 228 -31.21 -7.14 14.39
C LYS A 228 -31.33 -8.41 15.22
N SER A 229 -32.36 -9.23 15.00
CA SER A 229 -32.51 -10.52 15.69
C SER A 229 -31.54 -11.58 15.17
N GLY A 230 -30.95 -11.36 13.99
CA GLY A 230 -30.04 -12.28 13.33
C GLY A 230 -30.76 -13.41 12.59
N SER A 231 -32.04 -13.24 12.23
CA SER A 231 -32.73 -14.21 11.39
C SER A 231 -32.32 -14.03 9.91
N GLY A 232 -31.99 -15.13 9.24
CA GLY A 232 -31.51 -15.13 7.86
C GLY A 232 -29.99 -15.11 7.71
N ASN A 233 -29.51 -15.34 6.48
CA ASN A 233 -28.10 -15.45 6.16
C ASN A 233 -27.76 -14.63 4.90
N LEU A 234 -26.91 -13.61 5.05
CA LEU A 234 -26.52 -12.71 3.95
C LEU A 234 -25.79 -13.44 2.82
N LEU A 235 -24.98 -14.44 3.12
CA LEU A 235 -24.28 -15.22 2.09
C LEU A 235 -25.28 -16.06 1.28
N GLU A 236 -26.22 -16.73 1.94
CA GLU A 236 -27.28 -17.49 1.27
C GLU A 236 -28.13 -16.60 0.37
N ALA A 237 -28.54 -15.42 0.88
CA ALA A 237 -29.25 -14.42 0.10
C ALA A 237 -28.41 -13.90 -1.08
N GLY A 238 -27.11 -13.67 -0.87
CA GLY A 238 -26.17 -13.26 -1.91
C GLY A 238 -26.03 -14.30 -3.02
N ILE A 239 -26.02 -15.61 -2.69
CA ILE A 239 -26.02 -16.69 -3.68
C ILE A 239 -27.31 -16.66 -4.52
N LYS A 240 -28.47 -16.43 -3.89
CA LYS A 240 -29.76 -16.31 -4.58
C LYS A 240 -29.75 -15.08 -5.53
N ALA A 241 -29.25 -13.93 -5.06
CA ALA A 241 -29.10 -12.72 -5.86
C ALA A 241 -28.14 -12.92 -7.05
N ALA A 242 -26.98 -13.53 -6.83
CA ALA A 242 -26.02 -13.83 -7.90
C ALA A 242 -26.62 -14.78 -8.95
N ARG A 243 -27.40 -15.79 -8.51
CA ARG A 243 -28.14 -16.70 -9.41
C ARG A 243 -29.19 -15.96 -10.24
N ALA A 244 -29.87 -14.96 -9.65
CA ALA A 244 -30.81 -14.08 -10.32
C ALA A 244 -30.14 -13.03 -11.24
N ARG A 245 -28.79 -13.05 -11.37
CA ARG A 245 -28.01 -12.09 -12.16
C ARG A 245 -28.06 -10.66 -11.61
N CYS A 246 -28.18 -10.51 -10.29
CA CYS A 246 -27.77 -9.28 -9.62
C CYS A 246 -26.27 -9.08 -9.81
N THR A 247 -25.87 -7.86 -10.12
CA THR A 247 -24.44 -7.50 -10.21
C THR A 247 -23.83 -7.36 -8.82
N LEU A 248 -22.50 -7.44 -8.73
CA LEU A 248 -21.79 -7.18 -7.46
C LEU A 248 -22.16 -5.80 -6.90
N GLY A 249 -22.20 -4.77 -7.75
CA GLY A 249 -22.58 -3.41 -7.33
C GLY A 249 -24.00 -3.32 -6.77
N GLU A 250 -24.98 -4.00 -7.37
CA GLU A 250 -26.36 -4.02 -6.86
C GLU A 250 -26.47 -4.74 -5.50
N ILE A 251 -25.76 -5.85 -5.33
CA ILE A 251 -25.70 -6.58 -4.05
C ILE A 251 -25.03 -5.72 -2.98
N SER A 252 -23.89 -5.11 -3.30
CA SER A 252 -23.18 -4.21 -2.38
C SER A 252 -24.03 -3.00 -2.01
N GLN A 253 -24.72 -2.38 -2.98
CA GLN A 253 -25.59 -1.23 -2.73
C GLN A 253 -26.76 -1.60 -1.82
N ALA A 254 -27.40 -2.76 -2.02
CA ALA A 254 -28.49 -3.20 -1.14
C ALA A 254 -28.05 -3.33 0.33
N LEU A 255 -26.81 -3.73 0.58
CA LEU A 255 -26.25 -3.77 1.94
C LEU A 255 -25.83 -2.38 2.43
N GLU A 256 -25.26 -1.57 1.55
CA GLU A 256 -24.86 -0.19 1.84
C GLU A 256 -26.04 0.69 2.26
N ASP A 257 -27.22 0.49 1.67
CA ASP A 257 -28.45 1.20 2.03
C ASP A 257 -28.78 1.06 3.53
N ILE A 258 -28.29 0.01 4.20
CA ILE A 258 -28.54 -0.28 5.62
C ILE A 258 -27.30 -0.05 6.49
N PHE A 259 -26.11 -0.45 6.02
CA PHE A 259 -24.87 -0.40 6.80
C PHE A 259 -24.04 0.86 6.60
N CYS A 260 -24.37 1.68 5.60
CA CYS A 260 -23.58 2.83 5.14
C CYS A 260 -22.19 2.43 4.61
N ARG A 261 -21.37 3.44 4.26
CA ARG A 261 -19.95 3.27 3.93
C ARG A 261 -19.07 3.72 5.09
N HIS A 262 -18.04 2.94 5.39
CA HIS A 262 -17.01 3.36 6.33
C HIS A 262 -16.16 4.49 5.74
N VAL A 263 -15.94 5.54 6.52
CA VAL A 263 -14.99 6.63 6.23
C VAL A 263 -13.88 6.56 7.27
N ALA A 264 -12.65 6.38 6.81
CA ALA A 264 -11.50 6.25 7.70
C ALA A 264 -11.05 7.64 8.19
N GLU A 265 -10.89 7.78 9.51
CA GLU A 265 -10.20 8.92 10.08
C GLU A 265 -8.69 8.74 9.93
N SER A 266 -8.03 9.74 9.35
CA SER A 266 -6.57 9.72 9.16
C SER A 266 -5.89 10.44 10.31
N ARG A 267 -5.04 9.73 11.03
CA ARG A 267 -3.98 10.33 11.86
C ARG A 267 -2.67 10.33 11.07
N LEU A 268 -1.79 11.25 11.41
CA LEU A 268 -0.46 11.35 10.83
C LEU A 268 0.57 11.11 11.94
N VAL A 269 1.56 10.25 11.66
CA VAL A 269 2.73 10.10 12.52
C VAL A 269 3.60 11.34 12.38
N SER A 270 4.12 11.87 13.48
CA SER A 270 5.05 13.01 13.47
C SER A 270 6.32 12.66 14.24
N GLY A 271 7.46 13.16 13.77
CA GLY A 271 8.78 13.07 14.38
C GLY A 271 9.54 11.76 14.11
N ALA A 272 8.83 10.66 13.81
CA ALA A 272 9.44 9.34 13.69
C ALA A 272 10.49 9.25 12.56
N TYR A 273 10.26 9.92 11.43
CA TYR A 273 11.21 9.93 10.32
C TYR A 273 12.45 10.74 10.67
N LYS A 274 12.29 11.99 11.07
CA LYS A 274 13.40 12.90 11.38
C LYS A 274 14.25 12.44 12.55
N GLN A 275 13.64 11.90 13.61
CA GLN A 275 14.38 11.37 14.76
C GLN A 275 15.30 10.22 14.32
N THR A 276 14.77 9.27 13.57
CA THR A 276 15.54 8.09 13.12
C THR A 276 16.66 8.45 12.15
N PHE A 277 16.41 9.44 11.29
CA PHE A 277 17.39 9.95 10.33
C PHE A 277 18.52 10.73 11.03
N ASN A 278 18.18 11.57 12.03
CA ASN A 278 19.15 12.38 12.78
C ASN A 278 20.15 11.55 13.61
N ASP A 279 19.75 10.34 14.03
CA ASP A 279 20.65 9.35 14.63
C ASP A 279 21.67 8.80 13.60
N GLY A 280 21.70 9.34 12.39
CA GLY A 280 22.39 8.87 11.21
C GLY A 280 23.63 9.66 10.81
N LYS A 281 24.14 9.38 9.61
CA LYS A 281 25.38 9.99 9.11
C LYS A 281 25.14 11.20 8.21
N ASN A 282 23.95 11.36 7.63
CA ASN A 282 23.67 12.37 6.60
C ASN A 282 22.88 13.59 7.11
N ASN A 283 23.15 14.06 8.33
CA ASN A 283 22.40 15.16 8.95
C ASN A 283 22.41 16.47 8.15
N ASP A 284 23.44 16.68 7.32
CA ASP A 284 23.58 17.87 6.47
C ASP A 284 22.49 17.98 5.39
N GLU A 285 21.98 16.86 4.88
CA GLU A 285 20.97 16.86 3.82
C GLU A 285 19.58 17.28 4.35
N LEU A 286 19.18 16.78 5.53
CA LEU A 286 17.94 17.25 6.16
C LEU A 286 18.04 18.73 6.50
N LYS A 287 19.21 19.18 6.97
CA LYS A 287 19.46 20.59 7.26
C LYS A 287 19.30 21.44 6.00
N GLN A 288 19.83 20.99 4.87
CA GLN A 288 19.66 21.66 3.58
C GLN A 288 18.18 21.81 3.20
N VAL A 289 17.37 20.77 3.39
CA VAL A 289 15.92 20.85 3.14
C VAL A 289 15.26 21.86 4.09
N THR A 290 15.53 21.78 5.39
CA THR A 290 14.90 22.70 6.35
C THR A 290 15.32 24.15 6.11
N ASP A 291 16.58 24.41 5.76
CA ASP A 291 17.08 25.75 5.44
C ASP A 291 16.40 26.32 4.18
N ARG A 292 16.16 25.46 3.18
CA ARG A 292 15.39 25.80 1.96
C ARG A 292 13.93 26.11 2.27
N VAL A 293 13.28 25.33 3.13
CA VAL A 293 11.90 25.56 3.58
C VAL A 293 11.78 26.89 4.34
N GLU A 294 12.73 27.19 5.23
CA GLU A 294 12.78 28.46 5.95
C GLU A 294 13.02 29.65 5.01
N LYS A 295 13.87 29.47 3.98
CA LYS A 295 14.05 30.48 2.93
C LYS A 295 12.76 30.70 2.14
N PHE A 296 12.06 29.62 1.77
CA PHE A 296 10.75 29.70 1.10
C PHE A 296 9.74 30.47 1.95
N LEU A 297 9.64 30.15 3.24
CA LEU A 297 8.77 30.84 4.20
C LEU A 297 9.02 32.35 4.25
N LYS A 298 10.30 32.76 4.22
CA LYS A 298 10.66 34.19 4.20
C LYS A 298 10.29 34.91 2.90
N ILE A 299 10.24 34.20 1.77
CA ILE A 299 9.94 34.76 0.45
C ILE A 299 8.42 34.78 0.19
N ASP A 300 7.73 33.67 0.44
CA ASP A 300 6.30 33.50 0.15
C ASP A 300 5.40 34.00 1.30
N GLY A 301 5.95 34.12 2.52
CA GLY A 301 5.20 34.51 3.73
C GLY A 301 4.45 33.35 4.39
N ARG A 302 4.53 32.14 3.84
CA ARG A 302 3.98 30.90 4.41
C ARG A 302 4.84 29.69 4.02
N ARG A 303 4.62 28.56 4.68
CA ARG A 303 5.34 27.31 4.40
C ARG A 303 4.94 26.74 3.04
N PRO A 304 5.83 25.97 2.39
CA PRO A 304 5.46 25.20 1.22
C PRO A 304 4.38 24.19 1.61
N ARG A 305 3.28 24.21 0.87
CA ARG A 305 2.05 23.47 1.19
C ARG A 305 1.77 22.42 0.14
N ILE A 306 1.63 21.16 0.57
CA ILE A 306 1.42 20.02 -0.31
C ILE A 306 0.17 19.23 0.09
N LEU A 307 -0.69 18.94 -0.88
CA LEU A 307 -1.74 17.93 -0.76
C LEU A 307 -1.20 16.59 -1.25
N VAL A 308 -1.02 15.63 -0.34
CA VAL A 308 -0.72 14.24 -0.70
C VAL A 308 -2.02 13.51 -0.98
N ALA A 309 -2.29 13.22 -2.25
CA ALA A 309 -3.58 12.73 -2.72
C ALA A 309 -3.56 11.26 -3.17
N LYS A 310 -4.64 10.55 -2.85
CA LYS A 310 -5.00 9.27 -3.44
C LYS A 310 -6.19 9.50 -4.36
N VAL A 311 -6.09 9.04 -5.61
CA VAL A 311 -7.13 9.25 -6.62
C VAL A 311 -7.67 7.90 -7.10
N GLY A 312 -8.99 7.77 -7.15
CA GLY A 312 -9.66 6.51 -7.50
C GLY A 312 -9.56 5.46 -6.40
N GLN A 313 -9.85 4.20 -6.73
CA GLN A 313 -10.02 3.10 -5.76
C GLN A 313 -8.70 2.55 -5.16
N ASP A 314 -7.58 3.24 -5.35
CA ASP A 314 -6.26 2.79 -4.88
C ASP A 314 -6.11 3.00 -3.36
N GLY A 315 -6.12 1.90 -2.61
CA GLY A 315 -5.95 1.88 -1.16
C GLY A 315 -4.51 1.85 -0.66
N HIS A 316 -3.50 1.82 -1.53
CA HIS A 316 -2.11 1.80 -1.09
C HIS A 316 -1.70 3.16 -0.50
N ASP A 317 -1.55 3.23 0.82
CA ASP A 317 -1.30 4.50 1.51
C ASP A 317 0.06 4.58 2.21
N ARG A 318 0.82 3.48 2.33
CA ARG A 318 2.13 3.48 2.99
C ARG A 318 3.06 4.59 2.47
N GLY A 319 3.27 4.65 1.15
CA GLY A 319 4.14 5.65 0.54
C GLY A 319 3.63 7.08 0.78
N ALA A 320 2.33 7.29 0.57
CA ALA A 320 1.68 8.58 0.83
C ALA A 320 1.83 9.04 2.29
N LYS A 321 1.61 8.15 3.26
CA LYS A 321 1.70 8.44 4.69
C LYS A 321 3.13 8.71 5.15
N VAL A 322 4.10 7.95 4.64
CA VAL A 322 5.52 8.18 4.94
C VAL A 322 6.00 9.50 4.35
N ILE A 323 5.62 9.82 3.11
CA ILE A 323 5.89 11.14 2.51
C ILE A 323 5.26 12.24 3.33
N ALA A 324 3.97 12.11 3.68
CA ALA A 324 3.27 13.13 4.43
C ALA A 324 3.89 13.37 5.82
N SER A 325 4.24 12.30 6.54
CA SER A 325 4.92 12.37 7.83
C SER A 325 6.29 13.05 7.73
N ALA A 326 7.12 12.61 6.77
CA ALA A 326 8.46 13.12 6.62
C ALA A 326 8.51 14.56 6.09
N PHE A 327 7.63 14.94 5.16
CA PHE A 327 7.54 16.33 4.69
C PHE A 327 7.09 17.27 5.80
N SER A 328 6.17 16.82 6.67
CA SER A 328 5.78 17.55 7.88
C SER A 328 6.98 17.75 8.83
N ASP A 329 7.76 16.70 9.07
CA ASP A 329 8.99 16.78 9.88
C ASP A 329 10.05 17.74 9.29
N LEU A 330 10.05 17.91 7.96
CA LEU A 330 10.92 18.78 7.18
C LEU A 330 10.41 20.24 7.09
N GLY A 331 9.22 20.53 7.61
CA GLY A 331 8.67 21.89 7.72
C GLY A 331 7.67 22.29 6.63
N PHE A 332 7.20 21.34 5.82
CA PHE A 332 6.06 21.59 4.92
C PHE A 332 4.75 21.62 5.70
N ASP A 333 3.79 22.40 5.21
CA ASP A 333 2.39 22.23 5.60
C ASP A 333 1.79 21.12 4.72
N VAL A 334 1.33 20.04 5.35
CA VAL A 334 0.92 18.83 4.63
C VAL A 334 -0.55 18.54 4.88
N ASP A 335 -1.33 18.53 3.79
CA ASP A 335 -2.69 18.02 3.78
C ASP A 335 -2.69 16.59 3.22
N ILE A 336 -3.50 15.71 3.80
CA ILE A 336 -3.68 14.34 3.33
C ILE A 336 -5.07 14.21 2.75
N GLY A 337 -5.16 13.89 1.46
CA GLY A 337 -6.42 13.60 0.80
C GLY A 337 -7.05 12.31 1.37
N PRO A 338 -8.38 12.23 1.48
CA PRO A 338 -9.05 10.99 1.85
C PRO A 338 -8.78 9.91 0.79
N LEU A 339 -8.91 8.64 1.19
CA LEU A 339 -8.92 7.54 0.23
C LEU A 339 -10.14 7.67 -0.69
N PHE A 340 -9.99 7.15 -1.90
CA PHE A 340 -11.09 6.98 -2.86
C PHE A 340 -11.66 8.27 -3.46
N ALA A 341 -10.96 9.39 -3.30
CA ALA A 341 -11.32 10.66 -3.91
C ALA A 341 -11.26 10.60 -5.44
N THR A 342 -12.22 11.26 -6.09
CA THR A 342 -12.22 11.51 -7.53
C THR A 342 -11.24 12.62 -7.89
N PRO A 343 -10.81 12.72 -9.17
CA PRO A 343 -10.00 13.85 -9.62
C PRO A 343 -10.64 15.22 -9.34
N SER A 344 -11.97 15.31 -9.40
CA SER A 344 -12.69 16.56 -9.13
C SER A 344 -12.68 16.94 -7.65
N GLU A 345 -12.84 15.97 -6.74
CA GLU A 345 -12.77 16.20 -5.29
C GLU A 345 -11.34 16.58 -4.85
N VAL A 346 -10.32 15.94 -5.42
CA VAL A 346 -8.92 16.31 -5.16
C VAL A 346 -8.60 17.70 -5.68
N ALA A 347 -9.10 18.07 -6.87
CA ALA A 347 -8.95 19.42 -7.40
C ALA A 347 -9.59 20.46 -6.46
N LEU A 348 -10.83 20.22 -6.03
CA LEU A 348 -11.53 21.12 -5.11
C LEU A 348 -10.77 21.26 -3.79
N GLN A 349 -10.35 20.15 -3.17
CA GLN A 349 -9.58 20.16 -1.93
C GLN A 349 -8.26 20.93 -2.07
N ALA A 350 -7.54 20.77 -3.18
CA ALA A 350 -6.29 21.47 -3.44
C ALA A 350 -6.49 22.99 -3.52
N ILE A 351 -7.60 23.43 -4.13
CA ILE A 351 -7.94 24.84 -4.27
C ILE A 351 -8.39 25.43 -2.94
N ASP A 352 -9.27 24.73 -2.21
CA ASP A 352 -9.79 25.18 -0.91
C ASP A 352 -8.67 25.31 0.14
N ALA A 353 -7.68 24.41 0.09
CA ALA A 353 -6.50 24.48 0.95
C ALA A 353 -5.40 25.43 0.43
N ASP A 354 -5.59 26.02 -0.76
CA ASP A 354 -4.60 26.84 -1.48
C ASP A 354 -3.20 26.22 -1.49
N VAL A 355 -3.10 24.96 -1.93
CA VAL A 355 -1.82 24.24 -1.94
C VAL A 355 -0.92 24.71 -3.07
N HIS A 356 0.39 24.63 -2.85
CA HIS A 356 1.39 24.88 -3.90
C HIS A 356 1.54 23.66 -4.81
N VAL A 357 1.37 22.47 -4.23
CA VAL A 357 1.65 21.18 -4.88
C VAL A 357 0.54 20.20 -4.58
N VAL A 358 0.11 19.44 -5.58
CA VAL A 358 -0.61 18.18 -5.37
C VAL A 358 0.32 17.03 -5.73
N GLY A 359 0.64 16.22 -4.73
CA GLY A 359 1.40 14.98 -4.87
C GLY A 359 0.47 13.79 -5.00
N VAL A 360 0.25 13.33 -6.23
CA VAL A 360 -0.58 12.15 -6.50
C VAL A 360 0.21 10.88 -6.24
N SER A 361 -0.18 10.11 -5.23
CA SER A 361 0.39 8.79 -4.97
C SER A 361 -0.45 7.71 -5.64
N THR A 362 0.10 7.02 -6.64
CA THR A 362 -0.61 6.02 -7.46
C THR A 362 0.17 4.72 -7.58
N LEU A 363 -0.45 3.62 -7.17
CA LEU A 363 0.08 2.26 -7.21
C LEU A 363 -0.92 1.29 -7.90
N GLY A 364 -2.10 1.78 -8.26
CA GLY A 364 -3.16 1.01 -8.92
C GLY A 364 -3.23 1.17 -10.45
N ALA A 365 -2.14 1.61 -11.10
CA ALA A 365 -2.05 1.83 -12.56
C ALA A 365 -3.12 2.76 -13.19
N GLY A 366 -3.74 3.61 -12.37
CA GLY A 366 -4.77 4.58 -12.81
C GLY A 366 -4.19 5.91 -13.31
N HIS A 367 -2.86 6.09 -13.30
CA HIS A 367 -2.20 7.36 -13.59
C HIS A 367 -2.51 7.90 -14.98
N LYS A 368 -2.59 7.04 -16.00
CA LYS A 368 -2.83 7.46 -17.39
C LYS A 368 -4.22 8.08 -17.63
N SER A 369 -5.18 7.81 -16.74
CA SER A 369 -6.54 8.37 -16.83
C SER A 369 -6.82 9.42 -15.77
N LEU A 370 -6.46 9.15 -14.51
CA LEU A 370 -6.89 9.96 -13.37
C LEU A 370 -6.05 11.23 -13.21
N VAL A 371 -4.74 11.18 -13.51
CA VAL A 371 -3.87 12.36 -13.40
C VAL A 371 -4.23 13.41 -14.47
N PRO A 372 -4.44 13.05 -15.75
CA PRO A 372 -4.89 14.01 -16.77
C PRO A 372 -6.24 14.64 -16.44
N GLU A 373 -7.16 13.85 -15.89
CA GLU A 373 -8.46 14.36 -15.46
C GLU A 373 -8.31 15.36 -14.30
N LEU A 374 -7.44 15.11 -13.33
CA LEU A 374 -7.14 16.03 -12.23
C LEU A 374 -6.57 17.35 -12.76
N ILE A 375 -5.55 17.28 -13.64
CA ILE A 375 -4.95 18.46 -14.26
C ILE A 375 -6.01 19.26 -15.04
N LYS A 376 -6.85 18.56 -15.80
CA LYS A 376 -7.97 19.19 -16.51
C LYS A 376 -8.91 19.92 -15.55
N LYS A 377 -9.27 19.31 -14.42
CA LYS A 377 -10.17 19.91 -13.42
C LYS A 377 -9.56 21.14 -12.75
N LEU A 378 -8.28 21.10 -12.39
CA LEU A 378 -7.57 22.27 -11.87
C LEU A 378 -7.51 23.41 -12.90
N ASN A 379 -7.31 23.07 -14.18
CA ASN A 379 -7.31 24.05 -15.27
C ASN A 379 -8.69 24.67 -15.52
N GLU A 380 -9.76 23.86 -15.46
CA GLU A 380 -11.16 24.31 -15.56
C GLU A 380 -11.52 25.24 -14.40
N MET A 381 -10.96 25.00 -13.20
CA MET A 381 -11.16 25.81 -12.00
C MET A 381 -10.17 26.99 -11.86
N GLY A 382 -9.35 27.26 -12.89
CA GLY A 382 -8.48 28.44 -12.95
C GLY A 382 -7.17 28.35 -12.15
N ARG A 383 -6.82 27.19 -11.59
CA ARG A 383 -5.61 26.98 -10.76
C ARG A 383 -4.53 26.18 -11.49
N ARG A 384 -4.06 26.74 -12.61
CA ARG A 384 -2.99 26.15 -13.45
C ARG A 384 -1.60 26.28 -12.82
N ASP A 385 -1.47 27.14 -11.82
CA ASP A 385 -0.26 27.43 -11.06
C ASP A 385 0.14 26.28 -10.11
N ILE A 386 -0.82 25.46 -9.68
CA ILE A 386 -0.58 24.34 -8.76
C ILE A 386 0.31 23.30 -9.45
N VAL A 387 1.44 22.99 -8.81
CA VAL A 387 2.41 22.01 -9.32
C VAL A 387 1.88 20.60 -9.09
N ILE A 388 1.89 19.78 -10.14
CA ILE A 388 1.45 18.39 -10.09
C ILE A 388 2.66 17.46 -10.11
N THR A 389 2.78 16.63 -9.08
CA THR A 389 3.77 15.56 -9.00
C THR A 389 3.07 14.21 -8.90
N VAL A 390 3.68 13.17 -9.44
CA VAL A 390 3.12 11.81 -9.39
C VAL A 390 4.17 10.87 -8.81
N GLY A 391 3.80 10.05 -7.84
CA GLY A 391 4.70 9.06 -7.26
C GLY A 391 4.03 7.70 -7.06
N GLY A 392 4.85 6.66 -6.92
CA GLY A 392 4.39 5.28 -6.76
C GLY A 392 4.87 4.38 -7.89
N VAL A 393 4.08 3.35 -8.23
CA VAL A 393 4.46 2.35 -9.24
C VAL A 393 4.02 2.84 -10.61
N ILE A 394 4.96 3.49 -11.31
CA ILE A 394 4.75 4.09 -12.63
C ILE A 394 5.82 3.51 -13.55
N PRO A 395 5.46 2.77 -14.60
CA PRO A 395 6.41 2.28 -15.58
C PRO A 395 7.15 3.43 -16.29
N PRO A 396 8.48 3.37 -16.49
CA PRO A 396 9.25 4.43 -17.15
C PRO A 396 8.72 4.86 -18.53
N GLN A 397 8.16 3.92 -19.28
CA GLN A 397 7.55 4.16 -20.59
C GLN A 397 6.32 5.09 -20.57
N ASP A 398 5.67 5.27 -19.41
CA ASP A 398 4.53 6.18 -19.26
C ASP A 398 4.97 7.61 -18.89
N TYR A 399 6.26 7.85 -18.60
CA TYR A 399 6.72 9.12 -18.03
C TYR A 399 6.55 10.28 -19.00
N GLN A 400 6.98 10.10 -20.26
CA GLN A 400 6.89 11.15 -21.26
C GLN A 400 5.44 11.61 -21.46
N GLN A 401 4.51 10.66 -21.55
CA GLN A 401 3.08 10.97 -21.68
C GLN A 401 2.56 11.79 -20.49
N LEU A 402 2.97 11.46 -19.26
CA LEU A 402 2.57 12.21 -18.08
C LEU A 402 3.16 13.63 -18.06
N TYR A 403 4.42 13.80 -18.46
CA TYR A 403 5.05 15.11 -18.62
C TYR A 403 4.33 15.97 -19.66
N ASP A 404 4.01 15.40 -20.82
CA ASP A 404 3.28 16.06 -21.90
C ASP A 404 1.87 16.51 -21.44
N GLN A 405 1.29 15.80 -20.47
CA GLN A 405 -0.01 16.12 -19.86
C GLN A 405 0.06 17.18 -18.76
N GLY A 406 1.26 17.60 -18.34
CA GLY A 406 1.46 18.71 -17.39
C GLY A 406 2.03 18.31 -16.03
N VAL A 407 2.34 17.03 -15.80
CA VAL A 407 3.09 16.59 -14.61
C VAL A 407 4.47 17.23 -14.62
N LYS A 408 4.96 17.67 -13.46
CA LYS A 408 6.29 18.31 -13.33
C LYS A 408 7.36 17.36 -12.85
N LEU A 409 7.03 16.48 -11.93
CA LEU A 409 7.97 15.53 -11.33
C LEU A 409 7.31 14.15 -11.19
N ILE A 410 8.11 13.11 -11.41
CA ILE A 410 7.70 11.72 -11.23
C ILE A 410 8.67 11.06 -10.24
N PHE A 411 8.13 10.47 -9.16
CA PHE A 411 8.89 9.84 -8.08
C PHE A 411 8.59 8.34 -8.00
N GLY A 412 9.44 7.53 -8.62
CA GLY A 412 9.32 6.06 -8.63
C GLY A 412 9.74 5.39 -7.32
N PRO A 413 9.62 4.04 -7.22
CA PRO A 413 10.11 3.28 -6.08
C PRO A 413 11.60 3.52 -5.83
N GLY A 414 12.01 3.65 -4.57
CA GLY A 414 13.40 3.95 -4.19
C GLY A 414 13.77 5.44 -4.16
N THR A 415 12.83 6.34 -4.46
CA THR A 415 13.02 7.78 -4.26
C THR A 415 13.32 8.10 -2.80
N ARG A 416 14.39 8.87 -2.55
CA ARG A 416 14.72 9.39 -1.22
C ARG A 416 13.90 10.64 -0.92
N ILE A 417 13.37 10.74 0.28
CA ILE A 417 12.47 11.83 0.67
C ILE A 417 13.16 13.21 0.66
N PRO A 418 14.39 13.39 1.20
CA PRO A 418 15.03 14.70 1.20
C PRO A 418 15.28 15.21 -0.22
N GLU A 419 15.68 14.32 -1.12
CA GLU A 419 15.88 14.62 -2.54
C GLU A 419 14.57 15.05 -3.21
N ALA A 420 13.48 14.31 -2.99
CA ALA A 420 12.16 14.68 -3.52
C ALA A 420 11.69 16.05 -3.00
N ALA A 421 11.93 16.35 -1.72
CA ALA A 421 11.60 17.64 -1.13
C ALA A 421 12.36 18.78 -1.79
N LEU A 422 13.67 18.63 -2.04
CA LEU A 422 14.47 19.64 -2.75
C LEU A 422 13.98 19.86 -4.18
N GLN A 423 13.71 18.79 -4.93
CA GLN A 423 13.21 18.90 -6.30
C GLN A 423 11.83 19.59 -6.39
N ILE A 424 10.96 19.34 -5.41
CA ILE A 424 9.67 20.01 -5.29
C ILE A 424 9.86 21.50 -5.00
N LEU A 425 10.71 21.84 -4.03
CA LEU A 425 11.04 23.22 -3.68
C LEU A 425 11.58 23.99 -4.90
N ASP A 426 12.44 23.36 -5.71
CA ASP A 426 12.96 23.97 -6.94
C ASP A 426 11.86 24.34 -7.94
N HIS A 427 10.79 23.56 -8.03
CA HIS A 427 9.69 23.80 -8.96
C HIS A 427 8.77 24.90 -8.46
N ILE A 428 8.40 24.88 -7.18
CA ILE A 428 7.51 25.90 -6.64
C ILE A 428 8.21 27.27 -6.61
N GLU A 429 9.50 27.33 -6.26
CA GLU A 429 10.30 28.58 -6.27
C GLU A 429 10.41 29.21 -7.68
N LYS A 430 10.49 28.38 -8.73
CA LYS A 430 10.51 28.85 -10.13
C LYS A 430 9.18 29.46 -10.58
N THR A 431 8.06 28.91 -10.12
CA THR A 431 6.73 29.44 -10.44
C THR A 431 6.57 30.87 -9.91
N PHE A 432 7.10 31.19 -8.72
CA PHE A 432 7.06 32.54 -8.14
C PHE A 432 7.94 33.57 -8.85
N THR A 433 9.13 33.16 -9.32
CA THR A 433 10.02 34.06 -10.07
C THR A 433 9.47 34.41 -11.46
N SER A 434 8.54 33.61 -12.00
CA SER A 434 7.85 33.88 -13.26
C SER A 434 6.64 34.81 -13.12
N SER A 435 5.87 34.68 -12.03
CA SER A 435 4.67 35.50 -11.76
C SER A 435 4.98 36.89 -11.21
N SER A 436 6.14 37.07 -10.57
CA SER A 436 6.65 38.37 -10.12
C SER A 436 7.23 39.24 -11.25
N LYS A 437 7.53 38.67 -12.43
CA LYS A 437 7.97 39.42 -13.62
C LYS A 437 6.81 39.85 -14.53
N SER A 438 5.58 39.36 -14.26
CA SER A 438 4.37 39.68 -15.03
C SER A 438 3.42 40.65 -14.31
N LYS A 439 3.83 41.17 -13.16
CA LYS A 439 3.23 42.35 -12.50
C LYS A 439 4.24 43.49 -12.61
#